data_AF-A0AAD8CG43-F1
#
_entry.id   AF-A0AAD8CG43-F1
#
_cell.length_a   1.000
_cell.length_b   1.000
_cell.length_c   1.000
_cell.angle_alpha   90.00
_cell.angle_beta   90.00
_cell.angle_gamma   90.00
#
_symmetry.space_group_name_H-M   'P 1'
#
loop_
_entity.id
_entity.type
_entity.pdbx_description
1 polymer ?
#
loop_
_entity_poly.entity_id
_entity_poly.type
_entity_poly.pdbx_seq_one_letter_code
_entity_poly.pdbx_strand_id
1 'polypeptide(L)'
;MRIEEEFRRITTIRLESAFMEKLDCYMPRLLSLFKKKGGAAGVKLQGIQEMLYGSNTVEKRRETVIRGLIIYLGENVEDLIKEYQVKVYLSSSLYHLPSSFSFLFSSATDNDNPVDVGIAIEGAEVLSGISSVAQACTFLMGLIYALNLSYPKELKCTCSFF
;
A
#
# COMPACT_ATOMS: atom_id res chain seq x y z
N MET A 1 -2.26 17.23 -4.90
CA MET A 1 -0.79 16.98 -5.04
C MET A 1 -0.40 17.04 -6.51
N ARG A 2 0.82 17.45 -6.92
CA ARG A 2 1.21 17.60 -8.35
C ARG A 2 0.94 16.33 -9.18
N ILE A 3 1.18 15.16 -8.62
CA ILE A 3 0.94 13.85 -9.26
C ILE A 3 -0.55 13.63 -9.57
N GLU A 4 -1.44 14.07 -8.68
CA GLU A 4 -2.89 13.93 -8.86
C GLU A 4 -3.40 14.82 -10.01
N GLU A 5 -2.82 16.02 -10.16
CA GLU A 5 -3.15 16.93 -11.24
C GLU A 5 -2.66 16.41 -12.59
N GLU A 6 -1.42 15.88 -12.65
CA GLU A 6 -0.87 15.26 -13.85
C GLU A 6 -1.66 14.01 -14.25
N PHE A 7 -2.00 13.15 -13.28
CA PHE A 7 -2.82 11.98 -13.53
C PHE A 7 -4.19 12.38 -14.09
N ARG A 8 -4.85 13.38 -13.48
CA ARG A 8 -6.13 13.91 -13.96
C ARG A 8 -6.00 14.54 -15.33
N ARG A 9 -4.90 15.24 -15.62
CA ARG A 9 -4.66 15.85 -16.94
C ARG A 9 -4.56 14.79 -18.05
N ILE A 10 -3.90 13.67 -17.77
CA ILE A 10 -3.67 12.59 -18.75
C ILE A 10 -4.90 11.68 -18.87
N THR A 11 -5.49 11.28 -17.74
CA THR A 11 -6.53 10.24 -17.71
C THR A 11 -7.96 10.79 -17.56
N THR A 12 -8.11 12.07 -17.24
CA THR A 12 -9.38 12.73 -16.81
C THR A 12 -9.98 12.21 -15.50
N ILE A 13 -9.32 11.25 -14.84
CA ILE A 13 -9.79 10.60 -13.62
C ILE A 13 -9.23 11.33 -12.39
N ARG A 14 -10.07 11.50 -11.37
CA ARG A 14 -9.64 11.90 -10.03
C ARG A 14 -9.10 10.66 -9.30
N LEU A 15 -7.78 10.50 -9.37
CA LEU A 15 -7.06 9.29 -8.96
C LEU A 15 -7.47 8.81 -7.56
N GLU A 16 -7.37 9.69 -6.56
CA GLU A 16 -7.61 9.31 -5.17
C GLU A 16 -9.05 8.92 -4.89
N SER A 17 -10.01 9.75 -5.32
CA SER A 17 -11.43 9.41 -5.14
C SER A 17 -11.81 8.12 -5.86
N ALA A 18 -11.33 7.92 -7.09
CA ALA A 18 -11.66 6.74 -7.89
C ALA A 18 -11.06 5.47 -7.27
N PHE A 19 -9.80 5.53 -6.83
CA PHE A 19 -9.14 4.40 -6.19
C PHE A 19 -9.86 3.99 -4.89
N MET A 20 -10.14 4.97 -4.02
CA MET A 20 -10.81 4.72 -2.73
C MET A 20 -12.22 4.16 -2.92
N GLU A 21 -12.99 4.72 -3.86
CA GLU A 21 -14.33 4.23 -4.18
C GLU A 21 -14.30 2.78 -4.68
N LYS A 22 -13.39 2.46 -5.62
CA LYS A 22 -13.24 1.09 -6.12
C LYS A 22 -12.81 0.12 -5.03
N LEU A 23 -11.84 0.51 -4.19
CA LEU A 23 -11.37 -0.32 -3.09
C LEU A 23 -12.52 -0.64 -2.11
N ASP A 24 -13.32 0.36 -1.75
CA ASP A 24 -14.46 0.19 -0.86
C ASP A 24 -15.57 -0.68 -1.49
N CYS A 25 -15.84 -0.52 -2.79
CA CYS A 25 -16.79 -1.35 -3.51
C CYS A 25 -16.38 -2.84 -3.55
N TYR A 26 -15.09 -3.13 -3.74
CA TYR A 26 -14.60 -4.51 -3.82
C TYR A 26 -14.30 -5.15 -2.47
N MET A 27 -14.11 -4.34 -1.42
CA MET A 27 -13.75 -4.80 -0.07
C MET A 27 -14.64 -5.95 0.46
N PRO A 28 -15.99 -5.88 0.42
CA PRO A 28 -16.83 -6.98 0.92
C PRO A 28 -16.55 -8.31 0.21
N ARG A 29 -16.35 -8.27 -1.11
CA ARG A 29 -16.07 -9.44 -1.92
C ARG A 29 -14.67 -9.99 -1.62
N LEU A 30 -13.66 -9.13 -1.52
CA LEU A 30 -12.29 -9.52 -1.17
C LEU A 30 -12.23 -10.19 0.21
N LEU A 31 -12.88 -9.59 1.22
CA LEU A 31 -12.95 -10.19 2.56
C LEU A 31 -13.62 -11.57 2.54
N SER A 32 -14.66 -11.75 1.72
CA SER A 32 -15.31 -13.06 1.55
C SER A 32 -14.40 -14.10 0.90
N LEU A 33 -13.54 -13.69 -0.04
CA LEU A 33 -12.56 -14.56 -0.70
C LEU A 33 -11.44 -14.94 0.27
N PHE A 34 -10.98 -14.00 1.09
CA PHE A 34 -9.95 -14.25 2.08
C PHE A 34 -10.38 -15.30 3.10
N LYS A 35 -11.64 -15.26 3.57
CA LYS A 35 -12.22 -16.27 4.48
C LYS A 35 -12.28 -17.68 3.88
N LYS A 36 -12.42 -17.77 2.55
CA LYS A 36 -12.51 -19.06 1.83
C LYS A 36 -11.15 -19.62 1.46
N LYS A 37 -10.08 -18.83 1.54
CA LYS A 37 -8.72 -19.27 1.21
C LYS A 37 -8.23 -20.23 2.31
N GLY A 38 -7.85 -21.44 1.92
CA GLY A 38 -7.24 -22.43 2.81
C GLY A 38 -5.70 -22.41 2.77
N GLY A 39 -5.08 -23.35 3.49
CA GLY A 39 -3.64 -23.57 3.50
C GLY A 39 -2.84 -22.44 4.17
N ALA A 40 -1.55 -22.37 3.87
CA ALA A 40 -0.64 -21.39 4.49
C ALA A 40 -1.06 -19.92 4.24
N ALA A 41 -1.53 -19.61 3.02
CA ALA A 41 -2.06 -18.28 2.71
C ALA A 41 -3.33 -17.97 3.51
N GLY A 42 -4.22 -18.95 3.69
CA GLY A 42 -5.42 -18.81 4.53
C GLY A 42 -5.11 -18.48 5.98
N VAL A 43 -4.11 -19.14 6.57
CA VAL A 43 -3.65 -18.85 7.95
C VAL A 43 -3.12 -17.42 8.06
N LYS A 44 -2.30 -16.97 7.11
CA LYS A 44 -1.81 -15.58 7.09
C LYS A 44 -2.97 -14.57 6.95
N LEU A 45 -3.95 -14.87 6.10
CA LEU A 45 -5.13 -14.02 5.90
C LEU A 45 -6.01 -13.93 7.15
N GLN A 46 -6.14 -15.01 7.92
CA GLN A 46 -6.86 -14.99 9.20
C GLN A 46 -6.20 -14.03 10.20
N GLY A 47 -4.88 -14.10 10.36
CA GLY A 47 -4.16 -13.16 11.24
C GLY A 47 -4.31 -11.69 10.80
N ILE A 48 -4.35 -11.43 9.49
CA ILE A 48 -4.63 -10.08 8.99
C ILE A 48 -6.07 -9.64 9.24
N GLN A 49 -7.04 -10.54 9.12
CA GLN A 49 -8.44 -10.26 9.42
C GLN A 49 -8.66 -10.00 10.91
N GLU A 50 -7.88 -10.61 11.80
CA GLU A 50 -7.94 -10.34 13.23
C GLU A 50 -7.59 -8.88 13.56
N MET A 51 -6.73 -8.24 12.76
CA MET A 51 -6.45 -6.79 12.88
C MET A 51 -7.69 -5.91 12.69
N LEU A 52 -8.73 -6.39 11.98
CA LEU A 52 -9.99 -5.64 11.81
C LEU A 52 -10.79 -5.54 13.11
N TYR A 53 -10.59 -6.43 14.08
CA TYR A 53 -11.30 -6.38 15.36
C TYR A 53 -10.69 -5.37 16.34
N GLY A 54 -9.42 -4.97 16.16
CA GLY A 54 -8.70 -4.07 17.06
C GLY A 54 -8.85 -2.58 16.74
N SER A 55 -9.21 -2.21 15.50
CA SER A 55 -9.45 -0.83 15.09
C SER A 55 -10.43 -0.78 13.92
N ASN A 56 -11.44 0.08 14.01
CA ASN A 56 -12.56 0.09 13.09
C ASN A 56 -12.59 1.27 12.12
N THR A 57 -11.45 1.98 11.96
CA THR A 57 -11.36 3.11 11.04
C THR A 57 -11.41 2.66 9.59
N VAL A 58 -11.89 3.53 8.70
CA VAL A 58 -12.00 3.23 7.26
C VAL A 58 -10.61 2.96 6.68
N GLU A 59 -9.61 3.72 7.10
CA GLU A 59 -8.22 3.64 6.69
C GLU A 59 -7.61 2.30 7.07
N LYS A 60 -7.88 1.81 8.29
CA LYS A 60 -7.36 0.52 8.73
C LYS A 60 -8.02 -0.64 8.00
N ARG A 61 -9.33 -0.55 7.74
CA ARG A 61 -10.03 -1.55 6.91
C ARG A 61 -9.45 -1.62 5.50
N ARG A 62 -9.24 -0.46 4.86
CA ARG A 62 -8.62 -0.36 3.53
C ARG A 62 -7.21 -0.95 3.53
N GLU A 63 -6.38 -0.61 4.51
CA GLU A 63 -5.03 -1.18 4.67
C GLU A 63 -5.08 -2.71 4.82
N THR A 64 -5.94 -3.24 5.68
CA THR A 64 -6.12 -4.69 5.86
C THR A 64 -6.49 -5.37 4.54
N VAL A 65 -7.39 -4.78 3.75
CA VAL A 65 -7.77 -5.33 2.45
C VAL A 65 -6.60 -5.35 1.48
N ILE A 66 -5.80 -4.27 1.43
CA ILE A 66 -4.60 -4.19 0.59
C ILE A 66 -3.60 -5.29 0.98
N ARG A 67 -3.28 -5.42 2.27
CA ARG A 67 -2.36 -6.47 2.76
C ARG A 67 -2.91 -7.87 2.46
N GLY A 68 -4.21 -8.07 2.66
CA GLY A 68 -4.88 -9.33 2.35
C GLY A 68 -4.83 -9.66 0.86
N LEU A 69 -4.96 -8.67 -0.02
CA LEU A 69 -4.90 -8.86 -1.46
C LEU A 69 -3.51 -9.36 -1.89
N ILE A 70 -2.44 -8.75 -1.38
CA ILE A 70 -1.05 -9.16 -1.66
C ILE A 70 -0.85 -10.63 -1.29
N ILE A 71 -1.26 -11.03 -0.08
CA ILE A 71 -1.14 -12.42 0.39
C ILE A 71 -2.01 -13.37 -0.44
N TYR A 72 -3.23 -12.95 -0.80
CA TYR A 72 -4.15 -13.77 -1.57
C TYR A 72 -3.59 -14.10 -2.96
N LEU A 73 -2.87 -13.15 -3.56
CA LEU A 73 -2.16 -13.28 -4.84
C LEU A 73 -0.83 -14.04 -4.73
N GLY A 74 -0.39 -14.38 -3.51
CA GLY A 74 0.85 -15.13 -3.26
C GLY A 74 2.11 -14.27 -3.21
N GLU A 75 1.94 -12.95 -3.10
CA GLU A 75 3.03 -11.97 -2.98
C GLU A 75 3.32 -11.67 -1.51
N ASN A 76 4.45 -11.02 -1.22
CA ASN A 76 4.84 -10.66 0.15
C ASN A 76 4.41 -9.22 0.48
N VAL A 77 3.78 -9.04 1.64
CA VAL A 77 3.36 -7.71 2.13
C VAL A 77 4.57 -6.81 2.37
N GLU A 78 5.67 -7.36 2.86
CA GLU A 78 6.91 -6.62 3.14
C GLU A 78 7.58 -6.09 1.87
N ASP A 79 7.18 -6.61 0.70
CA ASP A 79 7.68 -6.09 -0.57
C ASP A 79 7.02 -4.77 -0.94
N LEU A 80 5.78 -4.52 -0.49
CA LEU A 80 5.10 -3.24 -0.70
C LEU A 80 5.17 -2.35 0.53
N ILE A 81 4.95 -2.89 1.72
CA ILE A 81 4.73 -2.13 2.94
C ILE A 81 5.81 -2.50 3.96
N LYS A 82 6.72 -1.56 4.22
CA LYS A 82 7.75 -1.69 5.24
C LYS A 82 7.39 -0.87 6.47
N GLU A 83 7.29 -1.54 7.60
CA GLU A 83 7.00 -0.90 8.87
C GLU A 83 8.29 -0.60 9.62
N TYR A 84 8.41 0.63 10.12
CA TYR A 84 9.57 1.06 10.90
C TYR A 84 9.12 1.73 12.19
N GLN A 85 9.69 1.34 13.32
CA GLN A 85 9.40 2.00 14.60
C GLN A 85 10.06 3.38 14.69
N VAL A 86 11.20 3.58 14.02
CA VAL A 86 11.94 4.85 14.06
C VAL A 86 12.38 5.26 12.66
N LYS A 87 12.01 6.48 12.25
CA LYS A 87 12.28 7.05 10.92
C LYS A 87 13.78 7.06 10.56
N VAL A 88 14.66 7.13 11.55
CA VAL A 88 16.13 7.08 11.38
C VAL A 88 16.59 5.80 10.68
N TYR A 89 15.86 4.69 10.80
CA TYR A 89 16.21 3.46 10.09
C TYR A 89 15.77 3.44 8.63
N LEU A 90 14.91 4.38 8.19
CA LEU A 90 14.48 4.47 6.80
C LEU A 90 15.67 4.74 5.88
N SER A 91 16.46 5.78 6.16
CA SER A 91 17.61 6.16 5.35
C SER A 91 18.60 4.99 5.21
N SER A 92 18.99 4.37 6.32
CA SER A 92 19.85 3.17 6.33
C SER A 92 19.29 2.04 5.48
N SER A 93 17.99 1.75 5.60
CA SER A 93 17.35 0.66 4.84
C SER A 93 17.17 0.97 3.35
N LEU A 94 17.01 2.25 2.99
CA LEU A 94 16.91 2.72 1.61
C LEU A 94 18.19 2.48 0.83
N TYR A 95 19.36 2.68 1.46
CA TYR A 95 20.66 2.44 0.82
C TYR A 95 20.92 0.99 0.43
N HIS A 96 20.29 0.04 1.14
CA HIS A 96 20.44 -1.40 0.87
C HIS A 96 19.42 -1.92 -0.15
N LEU A 97 18.54 -1.06 -0.64
CA LEU A 97 17.43 -1.49 -1.48
C LEU A 97 17.83 -1.53 -2.96
N PRO A 98 17.43 -2.57 -3.70
CA PRO A 98 17.68 -2.61 -5.14
C PRO A 98 17.05 -1.42 -5.85
N SER A 99 17.75 -0.90 -6.87
CA SER A 99 17.33 0.22 -7.74
C SER A 99 16.09 -0.06 -8.60
N SER A 100 15.27 -1.06 -8.27
CA SER A 100 14.02 -1.40 -8.96
C SER A 100 12.83 -1.46 -8.02
N PHE A 101 13.03 -1.10 -6.75
CA PHE A 101 12.03 -1.28 -5.70
C PHE A 101 11.24 -0.01 -5.47
N SER A 102 9.91 -0.16 -5.42
CA SER A 102 9.00 0.89 -4.95
C SER A 102 8.28 0.35 -3.72
N PHE A 103 8.38 1.04 -2.59
CA PHE A 103 7.74 0.60 -1.35
C PHE A 103 7.16 1.77 -0.58
N LEU A 104 6.16 1.42 0.21
CA LEU A 104 5.50 2.26 1.18
C LEU A 104 6.21 2.04 2.52
N PHE A 105 6.58 3.12 3.18
CA PHE A 105 6.97 3.02 4.59
C PHE A 105 5.85 3.54 5.47
N SER A 106 5.63 2.89 6.60
CA SER A 106 4.73 3.36 7.66
C SER A 106 5.54 3.42 8.95
N SER A 107 5.66 4.60 9.55
CA SER A 107 6.22 4.74 10.88
C SER A 107 5.15 4.96 11.93
N ALA A 108 5.11 4.05 12.92
CA ALA A 108 4.35 4.24 14.14
C ALA A 108 5.28 4.89 15.15
N THR A 109 5.20 6.21 15.31
CA THR A 109 5.91 6.92 16.37
C THR A 109 5.02 6.97 17.60
N ASP A 110 5.59 6.68 18.78
CA ASP A 110 4.89 6.57 20.06
C ASP A 110 3.77 7.60 20.28
N ASN A 111 2.57 7.05 20.52
CA ASN A 111 1.39 7.51 21.24
C ASN A 111 0.79 8.93 21.08
N ASP A 112 1.38 9.86 20.32
CA ASP A 112 0.79 11.21 20.14
C ASP A 112 0.96 11.84 18.75
N ASN A 113 1.59 11.14 17.79
CA ASN A 113 1.74 11.63 16.41
C ASN A 113 1.04 10.73 15.38
N PRO A 114 0.46 11.31 14.31
CA PRO A 114 -0.18 10.54 13.25
C PRO A 114 0.84 9.63 12.55
N VAL A 115 0.40 8.44 12.15
CA VAL A 115 1.19 7.49 11.36
C VAL A 115 1.78 8.22 10.14
N ASP A 116 3.11 8.31 10.06
CA ASP A 116 3.78 8.91 8.89
C ASP A 116 3.96 7.82 7.83
N VAL A 117 3.15 7.91 6.77
CA VAL A 117 3.26 7.05 5.59
C VAL A 117 3.99 7.81 4.49
N GLY A 118 4.88 7.12 3.77
CA GLY A 118 5.55 7.69 2.62
C GLY A 118 5.85 6.67 1.53
N ILE A 119 6.38 7.16 0.42
CA ILE A 119 6.72 6.38 -0.77
C ILE A 119 8.20 6.60 -1.07
N ALA A 120 8.91 5.50 -1.26
CA ALA A 120 10.25 5.52 -1.77
C ALA A 120 10.36 4.74 -3.09
N ILE A 121 11.12 5.28 -4.02
CA ILE A 121 11.38 4.72 -5.35
C ILE A 121 12.90 4.69 -5.53
N GLU A 122 13.45 3.54 -5.89
CA GLU A 122 14.88 3.35 -6.18
C GLU A 122 15.82 3.80 -5.04
N GLY A 123 15.39 3.61 -3.79
CA GLY A 123 16.17 3.99 -2.61
C GLY A 123 16.11 5.49 -2.26
N ALA A 124 15.25 6.27 -2.92
CA ALA A 124 14.99 7.67 -2.57
C ALA A 124 13.57 7.84 -2.04
N GLU A 125 13.41 8.55 -0.92
CA GLU A 125 12.09 9.03 -0.46
C GLU A 125 11.57 10.08 -1.45
N VAL A 126 10.41 9.80 -2.06
CA VAL A 126 9.79 10.68 -3.05
C VAL A 126 8.60 11.44 -2.46
N LEU A 127 7.89 10.81 -1.51
CA LEU A 127 6.75 11.41 -0.80
C LEU A 127 6.73 10.97 0.67
N SER A 128 6.28 11.85 1.56
CA SER A 128 6.03 11.59 2.98
C SER A 128 4.87 12.42 3.51
N GLY A 129 4.47 12.19 4.77
CA GLY A 129 3.31 12.85 5.38
C GLY A 129 1.98 12.40 4.79
N ILE A 130 1.93 11.19 4.19
CA ILE A 130 0.72 10.61 3.63
C ILE A 130 -0.14 10.05 4.77
N SER A 131 -1.46 10.27 4.71
CA SER A 131 -2.35 10.01 5.84
C SER A 131 -2.71 8.53 6.02
N SER A 132 -2.49 7.68 5.02
CA SER A 132 -2.78 6.25 5.12
C SER A 132 -2.04 5.41 4.06
N VAL A 133 -1.89 4.11 4.33
CA VAL A 133 -1.35 3.14 3.35
C VAL A 133 -2.16 3.11 2.06
N ALA A 134 -3.50 3.20 2.15
CA ALA A 134 -4.36 3.20 0.95
C ALA A 134 -4.12 4.43 0.07
N GLN A 135 -3.90 5.60 0.68
CA GLN A 135 -3.57 6.83 -0.04
C GLN A 135 -2.15 6.74 -0.62
N ALA A 136 -1.22 6.11 0.09
CA ALA A 136 0.12 5.88 -0.43
C ALA A 136 0.12 4.89 -1.62
N CYS A 137 -0.68 3.81 -1.59
CA CYS A 137 -0.90 2.94 -2.76
C CYS A 137 -1.46 3.73 -3.96
N THR A 138 -2.44 4.61 -3.70
CA THR A 138 -3.03 5.48 -4.72
C THR A 138 -1.95 6.33 -5.40
N PHE A 139 -1.14 7.04 -4.63
CA PHE A 139 -0.08 7.90 -5.16
C PHE A 139 1.04 7.12 -5.83
N LEU A 140 1.36 5.92 -5.33
CA LEU A 140 2.31 5.02 -5.99
C LEU A 140 1.81 4.63 -7.39
N MET A 141 0.52 4.29 -7.54
CA MET A 141 -0.06 4.03 -8.87
C MET A 141 0.03 5.27 -9.76
N GLY A 142 -0.32 6.45 -9.23
CA GLY A 142 -0.18 7.72 -9.96
C GLY A 142 1.25 7.99 -10.42
N LEU A 143 2.25 7.71 -9.58
CA LEU A 143 3.67 7.82 -9.88
C LEU A 143 4.11 6.84 -10.96
N ILE A 144 3.69 5.57 -10.86
CA ILE A 144 3.99 4.55 -11.86
C ILE A 144 3.49 4.99 -13.24
N TYR A 145 2.25 5.50 -13.31
CA TYR A 145 1.68 6.00 -14.57
C TYR A 145 2.38 7.28 -15.06
N ALA A 146 2.60 8.26 -14.19
CA ALA A 146 3.18 9.55 -14.57
C ALA A 146 4.65 9.45 -15.01
N LEU A 147 5.40 8.53 -14.40
CA LEU A 147 6.83 8.31 -14.68
C LEU A 147 7.07 7.13 -15.63
N ASN A 148 6.01 6.49 -16.13
CA ASN A 148 6.08 5.31 -16.99
C ASN A 148 6.98 4.19 -16.42
N LEU A 149 6.86 3.95 -15.11
CA LEU A 149 7.63 2.93 -14.41
C LEU A 149 7.06 1.54 -14.72
N SER A 150 7.93 0.53 -14.71
CA SER A 150 7.48 -0.86 -14.69
C SER A 150 6.96 -1.22 -13.30
N TYR A 151 5.96 -2.10 -13.22
CA TYR A 151 5.56 -2.66 -11.93
C TYR A 151 6.73 -3.41 -11.27
N PRO A 152 6.91 -3.28 -9.95
CA PRO A 152 7.86 -4.12 -9.20
C PRO A 152 7.58 -5.59 -9.49
N LYS A 153 8.63 -6.39 -9.73
CA LYS A 153 8.47 -7.79 -10.14
C LYS A 153 7.78 -8.61 -9.05
N GLU A 154 8.06 -8.26 -7.81
CA GLU A 154 7.57 -8.87 -6.58
C GLU A 154 6.09 -8.58 -6.31
N LEU A 155 5.54 -7.54 -6.95
CA LEU A 155 4.17 -7.04 -6.73
C LEU A 155 3.36 -6.93 -8.03
N LYS A 156 3.79 -7.63 -9.08
CA LYS A 156 3.22 -7.52 -10.42
C LYS A 156 1.72 -7.81 -10.42
N CYS A 157 1.27 -8.83 -9.67
CA CYS A 157 -0.13 -9.20 -9.60
C CYS A 157 -0.95 -8.16 -8.83
N THR A 158 -0.46 -7.67 -7.69
CA THR A 158 -1.13 -6.63 -6.92
C THR A 158 -1.25 -5.33 -7.70
N CYS A 159 -0.17 -4.86 -8.33
CA CYS A 159 -0.19 -3.64 -9.13
C CYS A 159 -1.09 -3.77 -10.38
N SER A 160 -1.17 -4.95 -10.99
CA SER A 160 -2.07 -5.18 -12.14
C SER A 160 -3.53 -5.29 -11.74
N PHE A 161 -3.83 -5.56 -10.46
CA PHE A 161 -5.20 -5.61 -9.96
C PHE A 161 -5.79 -4.21 -9.75
N PHE A 162 -4.96 -3.24 -9.36
CA PHE A 162 -5.34 -1.84 -9.14
C PHE A 162 -5.46 -1.05 -10.45
#